data_AF-A0A7Z9YWQ9-F1
#
_entry.id   AF-A0A7Z9YWQ9-F1
#
_cell.length_a   1.000
_cell.length_b   1.000
_cell.length_c   1.000
_cell.angle_alpha   90.00
_cell.angle_beta   90.00
_cell.angle_gamma   90.00
#
_symmetry.space_group_name_H-M   'P 1'
#
loop_
_entity.id
_entity.type
_entity.pdbx_description
1 polymer ?
#
loop_
_entity_poly.entity_id
_entity_poly.type
_entity_poly.pdbx_seq_one_letter_code
_entity_poly.pdbx_strand_id
1 'polypeptide(L)'
;MLLASSSEVDVVLKALCNIKNTVKSHRNINDYKETILAELPDLVNEACSVPRFGLELTPWSNWNGESNPLWWSSYNDVKHQRDIHFDKANLKNTLNSMAALNIVILYYYRELLAQAGEDYQFKDVTKKFQPESSLIKFSDSYYYSLLIAG
;
A
#
# COMPACT_ATOMS: atom_id res chain seq x y z
N MET A 1 13.72 0.42 -7.65
CA MET A 1 12.43 0.89 -7.11
C MET A 1 11.36 -0.18 -7.25
N LEU A 2 10.86 -0.54 -8.44
CA LEU A 2 9.83 -1.59 -8.61
C LEU A 2 10.11 -2.88 -7.80
N LEU A 3 11.30 -3.49 -7.96
CA LEU A 3 11.66 -4.72 -7.25
C LEU A 3 11.62 -4.56 -5.72
N ALA A 4 12.21 -3.48 -5.20
CA ALA A 4 12.32 -3.24 -3.76
C ALA A 4 10.97 -2.89 -3.12
N SER A 5 10.18 -2.02 -3.77
CA SER A 5 8.86 -1.65 -3.27
C SER A 5 7.91 -2.85 -3.28
N SER A 6 7.89 -3.63 -4.37
CA SER A 6 7.03 -4.82 -4.44
C SER A 6 7.46 -5.93 -3.47
N SER A 7 8.76 -6.14 -3.24
CA SER A 7 9.21 -7.11 -2.23
C SER A 7 8.83 -6.68 -0.81
N GLU A 8 8.91 -5.38 -0.52
CA GLU A 8 8.50 -4.85 0.78
C GLU A 8 6.98 -4.97 0.97
N VAL A 9 6.19 -4.75 -0.09
CA VAL A 9 4.74 -4.99 -0.05
C VAL A 9 4.44 -6.42 0.37
N ASP A 10 5.11 -7.43 -0.20
CA ASP A 10 4.91 -8.84 0.17
C ASP A 10 5.10 -9.08 1.68
N VAL A 11 6.17 -8.50 2.24
CA VAL A 11 6.52 -8.65 3.66
C VAL A 11 5.52 -7.93 4.57
N VAL A 12 5.26 -6.65 4.32
CA VAL A 12 4.40 -5.84 5.20
C VAL A 12 2.95 -6.27 5.09
N LEU A 13 2.48 -6.61 3.88
CA LEU A 13 1.11 -7.08 3.66
C LEU A 13 0.88 -8.42 4.35
N LYS A 14 1.86 -9.33 4.31
CA LYS A 14 1.80 -10.57 5.10
C LYS A 14 1.71 -10.31 6.59
N ALA A 15 2.51 -9.37 7.11
CA ALA A 15 2.46 -8.99 8.52
C ALA A 15 1.09 -8.40 8.91
N LEU A 16 0.52 -7.53 8.07
CA LEU A 16 -0.83 -6.99 8.24
C LEU A 16 -1.89 -8.10 8.23
N CYS A 17 -1.85 -9.02 7.25
CA CYS A 17 -2.79 -10.13 7.19
C CYS A 17 -2.70 -11.05 8.41
N ASN A 18 -1.50 -11.28 8.96
CA ASN A 18 -1.31 -12.08 10.18
C ASN A 18 -1.83 -11.38 11.44
N ILE A 19 -1.85 -10.04 11.46
CA ILE A 19 -2.50 -9.25 12.53
C ILE A 19 -4.02 -9.43 12.48
N LYS A 20 -4.61 -9.45 11.28
CA LYS A 20 -6.07 -9.56 11.10
C LYS A 20 -6.59 -10.98 11.23
N ASN A 21 -5.86 -11.97 10.71
CA ASN A 21 -6.26 -13.37 10.73
C ASN A 21 -5.07 -14.24 11.17
N THR A 22 -5.01 -14.56 12.46
CA THR A 22 -3.92 -15.34 13.05
C THR A 22 -4.00 -16.83 12.73
N VAL A 23 -5.16 -17.32 12.27
CA VAL A 23 -5.42 -18.74 12.02
C VAL A 23 -5.02 -19.13 10.60
N LYS A 24 -5.24 -18.24 9.63
CA LYS A 24 -4.92 -18.49 8.23
C LYS A 24 -3.42 -18.37 7.97
N SER A 25 -2.86 -19.34 7.25
CA SER A 25 -1.49 -19.27 6.75
C SER A 25 -1.43 -18.42 5.48
N HIS A 26 -0.80 -17.24 5.54
CA HIS A 26 -0.60 -16.38 4.37
C HIS A 26 0.76 -16.62 3.70
N ARG A 27 0.76 -17.10 2.46
CA ARG A 27 1.97 -17.51 1.71
C ARG A 27 2.15 -16.79 0.39
N ASN A 28 1.07 -16.31 -0.21
CA ASN A 28 1.08 -15.69 -1.53
C ASN A 28 0.05 -14.55 -1.62
N ILE A 29 0.09 -13.82 -2.74
CA ILE A 29 -0.76 -12.64 -2.93
C ILE A 29 -2.26 -12.93 -2.94
N ASN A 30 -2.69 -14.13 -3.36
CA ASN A 30 -4.11 -14.50 -3.32
C ASN A 30 -4.57 -14.73 -1.88
N ASP A 31 -3.73 -15.36 -1.05
CA ASP A 31 -4.04 -15.53 0.37
C ASP A 31 -4.23 -14.16 1.04
N TYR A 32 -3.39 -13.18 0.68
CA TYR A 32 -3.51 -11.80 1.16
C TYR A 32 -4.78 -11.13 0.64
N LYS A 33 -5.06 -11.22 -0.67
CA LYS A 33 -6.26 -10.66 -1.29
C LYS A 33 -7.53 -11.10 -0.57
N GLU A 34 -7.65 -12.40 -0.31
CA GLU A 34 -8.80 -12.97 0.41
C GLU A 34 -8.95 -12.37 1.81
N THR A 35 -7.86 -12.27 2.57
CA THR A 35 -7.90 -11.72 3.93
C THR A 35 -8.19 -10.21 3.92
N ILE A 36 -7.61 -9.46 3.01
CA ILE A 36 -7.87 -8.02 2.89
C ILE A 36 -9.33 -7.76 2.50
N LEU A 37 -9.88 -8.50 1.54
CA LEU A 37 -11.28 -8.34 1.15
C LEU A 37 -12.25 -8.68 2.29
N ALA A 38 -11.90 -9.64 3.15
CA ALA A 38 -12.72 -10.02 4.29
C ALA A 38 -12.62 -9.03 5.47
N GLU A 39 -11.40 -8.59 5.80
CA GLU A 39 -11.11 -7.90 7.06
C GLU A 39 -10.87 -6.39 6.91
N LEU A 40 -10.41 -5.94 5.74
CA LEU A 40 -10.00 -4.56 5.46
C LEU A 40 -10.40 -4.13 4.03
N PRO A 41 -11.68 -4.27 3.61
CA PRO A 41 -12.10 -4.04 2.23
C PRO A 41 -11.83 -2.61 1.74
N ASP A 42 -11.83 -1.63 2.64
CA ASP A 42 -11.55 -0.22 2.31
C ASP A 42 -10.16 -0.04 1.67
N LEU A 43 -9.18 -0.86 2.04
CA LEU A 43 -7.81 -0.81 1.50
C LEU A 43 -7.80 -0.92 -0.03
N VAL A 44 -8.70 -1.71 -0.59
CA VAL A 44 -8.77 -1.98 -2.04
C VAL A 44 -9.11 -0.72 -2.84
N ASN A 45 -9.85 0.20 -2.22
CA ASN A 45 -10.32 1.43 -2.83
C ASN A 45 -9.48 2.65 -2.46
N GLU A 46 -8.41 2.46 -1.67
CA GLU A 46 -7.51 3.53 -1.29
C GLU A 46 -6.76 4.11 -2.50
N ALA A 47 -6.71 5.43 -2.53
CA ALA A 47 -6.01 6.21 -3.53
C ALA A 47 -4.87 7.00 -2.89
N CYS A 48 -3.82 7.23 -3.68
CA CYS A 48 -2.76 8.16 -3.33
C CYS A 48 -2.61 9.18 -4.46
N SER A 49 -2.29 10.42 -4.09
CA SER A 49 -1.99 11.47 -5.05
C SER A 49 -0.48 11.69 -5.17
N VAL A 50 -0.05 12.08 -6.36
CA VAL A 50 1.28 12.65 -6.62
C VAL A 50 1.06 14.08 -7.10
N PRO A 51 0.93 15.05 -6.16
CA PRO A 51 0.39 16.39 -6.47
C PRO A 51 1.17 17.13 -7.54
N ARG A 52 2.51 16.98 -7.54
CA ARG A 52 3.41 17.62 -8.52
C ARG A 52 3.04 17.30 -9.97
N PHE A 53 2.43 16.13 -10.22
CA PHE A 53 2.06 15.68 -11.55
C PHE A 53 0.53 15.60 -11.76
N GLY A 54 -0.27 16.04 -10.79
CA GLY A 54 -1.74 15.91 -10.85
C GLY A 54 -2.21 14.47 -11.04
N LEU A 55 -1.44 13.50 -10.54
CA LEU A 55 -1.67 12.07 -10.76
C LEU A 55 -2.36 11.46 -9.53
N GLU A 56 -3.36 10.63 -9.78
CA GLU A 56 -3.98 9.77 -8.78
C GLU A 56 -3.63 8.31 -9.07
N LEU A 57 -3.33 7.55 -8.03
CA LEU A 57 -2.92 6.15 -8.08
C LEU A 57 -3.87 5.32 -7.22
N THR A 58 -4.49 4.30 -7.81
CA THR A 58 -5.35 3.32 -7.13
C THR A 58 -4.70 1.95 -7.21
N PRO A 59 -3.64 1.67 -6.44
CA PRO A 59 -2.74 0.56 -6.73
C PRO A 59 -3.35 -0.82 -6.47
N TRP A 60 -4.45 -0.89 -5.72
CA TRP A 60 -5.13 -2.13 -5.35
C TRP A 60 -6.46 -2.37 -6.07
N SER A 61 -6.93 -1.42 -6.90
CA SER A 61 -8.29 -1.45 -7.47
C SER A 61 -8.62 -2.71 -8.29
N ASN A 62 -7.61 -3.38 -8.84
CA ASN A 62 -7.77 -4.67 -9.56
C ASN A 62 -8.40 -5.77 -8.69
N TRP A 63 -8.23 -5.71 -7.37
CA TRP A 63 -8.81 -6.70 -6.44
C TRP A 63 -10.32 -6.61 -6.30
N ASN A 64 -10.97 -5.53 -6.75
CA ASN A 64 -12.42 -5.50 -6.92
C ASN A 64 -12.92 -6.47 -8.01
N GLY A 65 -12.02 -6.92 -8.90
CA GLY A 65 -12.28 -7.98 -9.86
C GLY A 65 -11.52 -9.26 -9.53
N GLU A 66 -11.27 -10.07 -10.55
CA GLU A 66 -10.61 -11.38 -10.38
C GLU A 66 -9.08 -11.31 -10.41
N SER A 67 -8.50 -10.19 -10.87
CA SER A 67 -7.07 -10.08 -11.16
C SER A 67 -6.25 -9.49 -10.00
N ASN A 68 -4.95 -9.83 -9.97
CA ASN A 68 -3.98 -9.14 -9.12
C ASN A 68 -3.50 -7.85 -9.78
N PRO A 69 -2.94 -6.89 -9.02
CA PRO A 69 -2.49 -5.62 -9.57
C PRO A 69 -1.45 -5.78 -10.68
N LEU A 70 -1.56 -4.94 -11.71
CA LEU A 70 -0.64 -4.98 -12.86
C LEU A 70 0.83 -4.79 -12.45
N TRP A 71 1.08 -3.95 -11.45
CA TRP A 71 2.44 -3.71 -10.95
C TRP A 71 3.03 -4.95 -10.25
N TRP A 72 2.19 -5.82 -9.68
CA TRP A 72 2.62 -7.08 -9.06
C TRP A 72 3.00 -8.13 -10.09
N SER A 73 2.18 -8.33 -11.12
CA SER A 73 2.52 -9.23 -12.23
C SER A 73 3.78 -8.74 -12.94
N SER A 74 3.87 -7.43 -13.23
CA SER A 74 5.06 -6.80 -13.81
C SER A 74 6.31 -6.99 -12.95
N TYR A 75 6.18 -6.91 -11.63
CA TYR A 75 7.27 -7.20 -10.70
C TYR A 75 7.75 -8.64 -10.82
N ASN A 76 6.85 -9.62 -10.81
CA ASN A 76 7.23 -11.04 -10.95
C ASN A 76 7.92 -11.32 -12.29
N ASP A 77 7.40 -10.75 -13.37
CA ASP A 77 7.99 -10.87 -14.70
C ASP A 77 9.43 -10.32 -14.74
N VAL A 78 9.64 -9.10 -14.21
CA VAL A 78 10.96 -8.48 -14.14
C VAL A 78 11.91 -9.25 -13.21
N LYS A 79 11.39 -9.80 -12.10
CA LYS A 79 12.17 -10.59 -11.13
C LYS A 79 12.73 -11.87 -11.76
N HIS A 80 11.95 -12.54 -12.59
CA HIS A 80 12.32 -13.84 -13.16
C HIS A 80 12.99 -13.75 -14.54
N GLN A 81 12.63 -12.77 -15.36
CA GLN A 81 13.04 -12.67 -16.77
C GLN A 81 13.30 -11.22 -17.19
N ARG A 82 14.21 -10.54 -16.48
CA ARG A 82 14.47 -9.12 -16.70
C ARG A 82 14.95 -8.79 -18.11
N ASP A 83 15.73 -9.66 -18.72
CA ASP A 83 16.23 -9.55 -20.08
C ASP A 83 15.09 -9.46 -21.11
N ILE A 84 13.97 -10.14 -20.85
CA ILE A 84 12.77 -10.14 -21.71
C ILE A 84 11.79 -9.02 -21.29
N HIS A 85 11.70 -8.72 -20.00
CA HIS A 85 10.64 -7.89 -19.43
C HIS A 85 11.13 -6.56 -18.83
N PHE A 86 12.29 -6.05 -19.22
CA PHE A 86 12.85 -4.80 -18.69
C PHE A 86 11.91 -3.59 -18.88
N ASP A 87 11.11 -3.59 -19.94
CA ASP A 87 10.10 -2.58 -20.27
C ASP A 87 8.98 -2.49 -19.22
N LYS A 88 8.70 -3.59 -18.51
CA LYS A 88 7.75 -3.63 -17.39
C LYS A 88 8.30 -2.96 -16.13
N ALA A 89 9.61 -2.69 -16.05
CA ALA A 89 10.22 -1.87 -15.00
C ALA A 89 10.04 -0.36 -15.24
N ASN A 90 8.90 0.04 -15.78
CA ASN A 90 8.58 1.42 -16.10
C ASN A 90 8.08 2.23 -14.90
N LEU A 91 7.92 3.54 -15.12
CA LEU A 91 7.49 4.50 -14.09
C LEU A 91 6.08 4.20 -13.55
N LYS A 92 5.14 3.79 -14.41
CA LYS A 92 3.76 3.48 -13.99
C LYS A 92 3.74 2.36 -12.96
N ASN A 93 4.42 1.25 -13.24
CA ASN A 93 4.49 0.11 -12.32
C ASN A 93 5.26 0.47 -11.05
N THR A 94 6.33 1.25 -11.18
CA THR A 94 7.10 1.75 -10.04
C THR A 94 6.25 2.61 -9.10
N LEU A 95 5.56 3.62 -9.62
CA LEU A 95 4.72 4.51 -8.82
C LEU A 95 3.57 3.76 -8.15
N ASN A 96 2.91 2.84 -8.86
CA ASN A 96 1.85 2.03 -8.27
C ASN A 96 2.37 1.09 -7.17
N SER A 97 3.55 0.46 -7.34
CA SER A 97 4.16 -0.35 -6.28
C SER A 97 4.54 0.47 -5.04
N MET A 98 4.99 1.72 -5.23
CA MET A 98 5.29 2.63 -4.13
C MET A 98 4.02 3.11 -3.41
N ALA A 99 2.97 3.45 -4.15
CA ALA A 99 1.68 3.80 -3.57
C ALA A 99 1.07 2.61 -2.80
N ALA A 100 1.12 1.40 -3.37
CA ALA A 100 0.71 0.17 -2.70
C ALA A 100 1.42 0.00 -1.36
N LEU A 101 2.75 0.13 -1.35
CA LEU A 101 3.55 0.02 -0.15
C LEU A 101 3.15 1.05 0.91
N ASN A 102 2.98 2.31 0.52
CA ASN A 102 2.60 3.38 1.45
C ASN A 102 1.23 3.11 2.10
N ILE A 103 0.24 2.66 1.31
CA ILE A 103 -1.09 2.29 1.83
C ILE A 103 -0.96 1.12 2.80
N VAL A 104 -0.23 0.06 2.43
CA VAL A 104 -0.07 -1.12 3.29
C VAL A 104 0.65 -0.75 4.60
N ILE A 105 1.69 0.09 4.55
CA ILE A 105 2.40 0.59 5.74
C ILE A 105 1.44 1.37 6.64
N LEU A 106 0.63 2.26 6.07
CA LEU A 106 -0.35 3.06 6.80
C LEU A 106 -1.34 2.15 7.56
N TYR A 107 -1.92 1.17 6.88
CA TYR A 107 -2.84 0.20 7.49
C TYR A 107 -2.14 -0.68 8.51
N TYR A 108 -0.94 -1.19 8.20
CA TYR A 108 -0.14 -2.00 9.11
C TYR A 108 0.08 -1.29 10.44
N TYR A 109 0.55 -0.04 10.42
CA TYR A 109 0.77 0.70 11.66
C TYR A 109 -0.52 1.06 12.38
N ARG A 110 -1.62 1.34 11.67
CA ARG A 110 -2.93 1.53 12.31
C ARG A 110 -3.33 0.29 13.12
N GLU A 111 -3.28 -0.88 12.50
CA GLU A 111 -3.69 -2.12 13.17
C GLU A 111 -2.70 -2.54 14.27
N LEU A 112 -1.40 -2.37 14.06
CA LEU A 112 -0.38 -2.66 15.05
C LEU A 112 -0.53 -1.80 16.31
N LEU A 113 -0.81 -0.51 16.14
CA LEU A 113 -1.01 0.40 17.26
C LEU A 113 -2.36 0.17 17.95
N ALA A 114 -3.40 -0.20 17.20
CA ALA A 114 -4.69 -0.59 17.78
C ALA A 114 -4.55 -1.80 18.72
N GLN A 115 -3.69 -2.77 18.39
CA GLN A 115 -3.37 -3.89 19.29
C GLN A 115 -2.68 -3.47 20.59
N ALA A 116 -2.01 -2.31 20.62
CA ALA A 116 -1.37 -1.77 21.82
C ALA A 116 -2.36 -1.07 22.78
N GLY A 117 -3.66 -1.07 22.48
CA GLY A 117 -4.71 -0.55 23.36
C GLY A 117 -5.06 0.93 23.14
N GLU A 118 -4.63 1.52 22.03
CA GLU A 118 -4.89 2.91 21.67
C GLU A 118 -5.72 2.97 20.37
N ASP A 119 -6.83 3.72 20.36
CA ASP A 119 -7.63 3.95 19.15
C ASP A 119 -6.92 4.96 18.24
N TYR A 120 -6.10 4.45 17.32
CA TYR A 120 -5.36 5.26 16.35
C TYR A 120 -6.16 5.48 15.08
N GLN A 121 -6.45 6.75 14.77
CA GLN A 121 -7.00 7.14 13.49
C GLN A 121 -5.87 7.31 12.46
N PHE A 122 -6.17 7.32 11.16
CA PHE A 122 -5.13 7.46 10.12
C PHE A 122 -4.29 8.73 10.28
N LYS A 123 -4.89 9.84 10.72
CA LYS A 123 -4.20 11.09 11.06
C LYS A 123 -3.14 10.95 12.15
N ASP A 124 -3.33 10.04 13.08
CA ASP A 124 -2.38 9.79 14.16
C ASP A 124 -1.19 8.98 13.66
N VAL A 125 -1.43 8.09 12.69
CA VAL A 125 -0.37 7.32 12.02
C VAL A 125 0.46 8.19 11.09
N THR A 126 -0.17 8.97 10.21
CA THR A 126 0.55 9.86 9.28
C THR A 126 1.38 10.92 9.99
N LYS A 127 0.92 11.46 11.12
CA LYS A 127 1.69 12.39 11.96
C LYS A 127 3.02 11.80 12.44
N LYS A 128 3.08 10.48 12.66
CA LYS A 128 4.30 9.76 13.07
C LYS A 128 5.27 9.52 11.91
N PHE A 129 4.82 9.61 10.66
CA PHE A 129 5.70 9.51 9.49
C PHE A 129 6.46 10.83 9.32
N GLN A 130 7.62 10.93 9.97
CA GLN A 130 8.56 12.02 9.82
C GLN A 130 9.77 11.57 8.98
N PRO A 131 10.15 12.30 7.93
CA PRO A 131 9.53 13.54 7.44
C PRO A 131 8.22 13.28 6.67
N GLU A 132 7.37 14.30 6.59
CA GLU A 132 6.14 14.25 5.77
C GLU A 132 6.48 14.07 4.29
N SER A 133 5.84 13.08 3.64
CA SER A 133 6.03 12.81 2.22
C SER A 133 5.43 13.93 1.35
N SER A 134 6.26 14.50 0.47
CA SER A 134 5.83 15.45 -0.56
C SER A 134 5.61 14.80 -1.93
N LEU A 135 6.04 13.55 -2.10
CA LEU A 135 5.95 12.81 -3.36
C LEU A 135 4.61 12.08 -3.47
N ILE A 136 4.28 11.25 -2.48
CA ILE A 136 3.03 10.48 -2.43
C ILE A 136 2.26 10.96 -1.20
N LYS A 137 1.03 11.45 -1.40
CA LYS A 137 0.14 11.87 -0.32
C LYS A 137 -1.10 10.98 -0.27
N PHE A 138 -1.54 10.65 0.93
CA PHE A 138 -2.82 9.99 1.17
C PHE A 138 -3.97 10.99 1.05
N SER A 139 -5.20 10.54 1.32
CA SER A 139 -6.35 11.44 1.49
C SER A 139 -6.00 12.59 2.44
N ASP A 140 -6.40 13.82 2.08
CA ASP A 140 -6.18 15.00 2.93
C ASP A 140 -6.87 14.86 4.30
N SER A 141 -7.92 14.04 4.40
CA SER A 141 -8.57 13.72 5.68
C SER A 141 -7.69 12.94 6.65
N TYR A 142 -6.58 12.36 6.16
CA TYR A 142 -5.61 11.63 6.98
C TYR A 142 -4.50 12.54 7.50
N TYR A 143 -4.60 13.86 7.37
CA TYR A 143 -3.61 14.79 7.91
C TYR A 143 -4.28 15.79 8.85
N TYR A 144 -3.57 16.17 9.90
CA TYR A 144 -3.99 17.30 10.74
C TYR A 144 -3.81 18.59 9.93
N SER A 145 -4.87 19.39 9.81
CA SER A 145 -4.77 20.70 9.19
C SER A 145 -3.85 21.60 10.03
N LEU A 146 -2.86 22.21 9.39
CA LEU A 146 -2.14 23.33 9.98
C LEU A 146 -3.11 24.50 10.04
N LEU A 147 -3.66 24.78 11.23
CA LEU A 147 -4.27 26.08 11.50
C LEU A 147 -3.16 27.12 11.38
N ILE A 148 -3.07 27.79 10.23
CA ILE A 148 -2.26 29.00 10.12
C ILE A 148 -3.02 30.06 10.92
N ALA A 149 -2.63 30.24 12.18
CA ALA A 149 -3.02 31.42 12.94
C ALA A 149 -2.36 32.62 12.25
N GLY A 150 -3.18 33.37 11.50
CA GLY A 150 -2.83 34.69 10.97
C GLY A 150 -2.91 35.76 12.04
#